data_AF-A0A2B7WSW8-F1
#
_entry.id   AF-A0A2B7WSW8-F1
#
_cell.length_a   1.000
_cell.length_b   1.000
_cell.length_c   1.000
_cell.angle_alpha   90.00
_cell.angle_beta   90.00
_cell.angle_gamma   90.00
#
_symmetry.space_group_name_H-M   'P 1'
#
loop_
_entity.id
_entity.type
_entity.pdbx_description
1 polymer ?
#
loop_
_entity_poly.entity_id
_entity_poly.type
_entity_poly.pdbx_seq_one_letter_code
_entity_poly.pdbx_strand_id
1 'polypeptide(L)'
;MPINVISTAQQEIDIASWKELRQITWYLMYSVSLQSMLEDMRIWTRRAIRKSNMLEPDRDPKSVEIARTGSRPNNGCSSLSDRAVKVAQEVTLLPTCLLDFPSIMPAKSRIRKDRSNIQQTKRRRMVTLFSKGVEYSDLCDADVFMAVYVNGKYHILITDSKGRWLSAEQLEKHYPPPIRKNPEDYRAPQREGNNNLRKSIEATEKG
;
A
#
# COMPACT_ATOMS: atom_id res chain seq x y z
N MET A 1 -40.40 24.82 60.46
CA MET A 1 -39.93 24.72 59.06
C MET A 1 -38.40 24.83 59.07
N PRO A 2 -37.63 23.73 59.12
CA PRO A 2 -36.18 23.82 59.04
C PRO A 2 -35.71 23.95 57.59
N ILE A 3 -34.81 24.90 57.37
CA ILE A 3 -34.16 25.21 56.10
C ILE A 3 -33.04 24.18 55.89
N ASN A 4 -33.10 23.43 54.79
CA ASN A 4 -32.06 22.51 54.35
C ASN A 4 -30.81 23.30 53.93
N VAL A 5 -29.80 23.34 54.81
CA VAL A 5 -28.44 23.76 54.48
C VAL A 5 -27.72 22.54 53.92
N ILE A 6 -27.84 22.34 52.60
CA ILE A 6 -27.07 21.31 51.90
C ILE A 6 -25.63 21.83 51.80
N SER A 7 -24.75 21.13 52.51
CA SER A 7 -23.31 21.34 52.58
C SER A 7 -22.67 21.39 51.19
N THR A 8 -22.12 22.55 50.83
CA THR A 8 -21.36 22.82 49.61
C THR A 8 -19.98 22.16 49.59
N ALA A 9 -19.63 21.36 50.60
CA ALA A 9 -18.31 20.72 50.72
C ALA A 9 -18.12 19.44 49.86
N GLN A 10 -19.18 18.94 49.20
CA GLN A 10 -19.10 17.70 48.41
C GLN A 10 -18.84 17.93 46.90
N GLN A 11 -18.77 19.19 46.44
CA GLN A 11 -18.63 19.53 45.03
C GLN A 11 -17.21 19.98 44.62
N GLU A 12 -16.22 19.62 45.44
CA GLU A 12 -14.80 19.71 45.11
C GLU A 12 -14.18 18.30 45.02
N ILE A 13 -14.87 17.38 44.33
CA ILE A 13 -14.18 16.24 43.72
C ILE A 13 -13.42 16.79 42.50
N ASP A 14 -12.29 17.35 42.89
CA ASP A 14 -11.10 17.80 42.20
C ASP A 14 -11.08 17.69 40.66
N ILE A 15 -11.21 18.85 40.01
CA ILE A 15 -10.98 19.04 38.57
C ILE A 15 -9.53 18.63 38.20
N ALA A 16 -8.58 18.62 39.15
CA ALA A 16 -7.22 18.13 38.93
C ALA A 16 -7.18 16.61 38.66
N SER A 17 -8.03 15.83 39.33
CA SER A 17 -8.13 14.36 39.15
C SER A 17 -8.55 13.98 37.73
N TRP A 18 -9.42 14.77 37.11
CA TRP A 18 -9.89 14.51 35.73
C TRP A 18 -8.81 14.73 34.67
N LYS A 19 -7.83 15.61 34.91
CA LYS A 19 -6.72 15.82 33.98
C LYS A 19 -5.77 14.63 33.96
N GLU A 20 -5.45 14.07 35.14
CA GLU A 20 -4.61 12.89 35.25
C GLU A 20 -5.27 11.65 34.66
N LEU A 21 -6.57 11.45 34.90
CA LEU A 21 -7.33 10.36 34.31
C LEU A 21 -7.39 10.42 32.78
N ARG A 22 -7.50 11.63 32.21
CA ARG A 22 -7.44 11.81 30.74
C ARG A 22 -6.07 11.45 30.18
N GLN A 23 -5.00 11.83 30.86
CA GLN A 23 -3.64 11.53 30.42
C GLN A 23 -3.36 10.02 30.49
N ILE A 24 -3.75 9.35 31.57
CA ILE A 24 -3.64 7.88 31.71
C ILE A 24 -4.45 7.17 30.62
N THR A 25 -5.69 7.61 30.37
CA THR A 25 -6.55 7.03 29.32
C THR A 25 -5.91 7.17 27.94
N TRP A 26 -5.31 8.32 27.64
CA TRP A 26 -4.60 8.55 26.38
C TRP A 26 -3.39 7.62 26.21
N TYR A 27 -2.59 7.43 27.27
CA TYR A 27 -1.48 6.47 27.26
C TYR A 27 -1.93 5.02 27.05
N LEU A 28 -3.04 4.62 27.68
CA LEU A 28 -3.59 3.27 27.52
C LEU A 28 -4.07 3.05 26.08
N MET A 29 -4.80 4.01 25.49
CA MET A 29 -5.22 3.93 24.08
C MET A 29 -4.03 3.88 23.12
N TYR A 30 -3.00 4.70 23.38
CA TYR A 30 -1.78 4.70 22.59
C TYR A 30 -1.01 3.37 22.68
N SER A 31 -0.95 2.76 23.88
CA SER A 31 -0.27 1.48 24.10
C SER A 31 -0.96 0.31 23.38
N VAL A 32 -2.30 0.27 23.35
CA VAL A 32 -3.06 -0.76 22.62
C VAL A 32 -2.88 -0.60 21.11
N SER A 33 -2.84 0.63 20.62
CA SER A 33 -2.55 0.93 19.21
C SER A 33 -1.14 0.47 18.81
N LEU A 34 -0.13 0.77 19.64
CA LEU A 34 1.25 0.32 19.43
C LEU A 34 1.37 -1.21 19.45
N GLN A 35 0.65 -1.91 20.33
CA GLN A 35 0.64 -3.37 20.36
C GLN A 35 0.02 -3.96 19.09
N SER A 36 -1.07 -3.38 18.59
CA SER A 36 -1.65 -3.79 17.29
C SER A 36 -0.67 -3.58 16.15
N MET A 37 0.03 -2.44 16.12
CA MET A 37 1.01 -2.12 15.09
C MET A 37 2.23 -3.06 15.14
N LEU A 38 2.69 -3.42 16.34
CA LEU A 38 3.77 -4.39 16.56
C LEU A 38 3.38 -5.80 16.10
N GLU A 39 2.14 -6.22 16.33
CA GLU A 39 1.68 -7.55 15.91
C GLU A 39 1.53 -7.62 14.38
N ASP A 40 1.05 -6.55 13.74
CA ASP A 40 1.06 -6.42 12.28
C ASP A 40 2.49 -6.44 11.70
N MET A 41 3.43 -5.76 12.37
CA MET A 41 4.85 -5.77 11.99
C MET A 41 5.47 -7.17 12.13
N ARG A 42 5.11 -7.93 13.17
CA ARG A 42 5.52 -9.34 13.37
C ARG A 42 4.94 -10.27 12.31
N ILE A 43 3.67 -10.10 11.95
CA ILE A 43 3.02 -10.87 10.89
C ILE A 43 3.71 -10.59 9.54
N TRP A 44 4.05 -9.33 9.28
CA TRP A 44 4.76 -8.93 8.07
C TRP A 44 6.16 -9.55 8.00
N THR A 45 6.95 -9.50 9.08
CA THR A 45 8.29 -10.12 9.13
C THR A 45 8.23 -11.63 8.94
N ARG A 46 7.26 -12.34 9.56
CA ARG A 46 7.07 -13.77 9.35
C ARG A 46 6.72 -14.13 7.90
N ARG A 47 6.01 -13.25 7.19
CA ARG A 47 5.73 -13.42 5.75
C ARG A 47 6.95 -13.15 4.90
N ALA A 48 7.75 -12.13 5.24
CA ALA A 48 8.98 -11.81 4.54
C ALA A 48 9.99 -12.96 4.61
N ILE A 49 10.20 -13.54 5.80
CA ILE A 49 11.10 -14.69 6.01
C ILE A 49 10.62 -15.93 5.24
N ARG A 50 9.31 -16.23 5.25
CA ARG A 50 8.78 -17.34 4.45
C ARG A 50 8.98 -17.13 2.95
N LYS A 51 8.89 -15.88 2.48
CA LYS A 51 9.09 -15.55 1.08
C LYS A 51 10.56 -15.65 0.67
N SER A 52 11.50 -15.28 1.54
CA SER A 52 12.94 -15.47 1.28
C SER A 52 13.33 -16.95 1.26
N ASN A 53 12.76 -17.77 2.15
CA ASN A 53 13.07 -19.21 2.19
C ASN A 53 12.46 -20.00 1.02
N MET A 54 11.45 -19.46 0.34
CA MET A 54 10.92 -20.05 -0.90
C MET A 54 11.71 -19.66 -2.16
N LEU A 55 12.69 -18.76 -2.05
CA LEU A 55 13.49 -18.26 -3.17
C LEU A 55 14.91 -18.85 -3.23
N GLU A 56 15.28 -19.80 -2.36
CA GLU A 56 16.39 -20.71 -2.67
C GLU A 56 15.83 -21.95 -3.36
N PRO A 57 15.89 -22.04 -4.71
CA PRO A 57 15.69 -23.30 -5.39
C PRO A 57 16.86 -24.22 -5.04
N ASP A 58 16.52 -25.36 -4.44
CA ASP A 58 17.20 -26.65 -4.56
C ASP A 58 18.68 -26.56 -4.92
N ARG A 59 19.53 -26.22 -3.93
CA ARG A 59 20.94 -26.61 -4.04
C ARG A 59 20.96 -28.11 -3.83
N ASP A 60 21.13 -28.83 -4.93
CA ASP A 60 21.40 -30.26 -4.94
C ASP A 60 22.40 -30.62 -3.81
N PRO A 61 22.04 -31.50 -2.86
CA PRO A 61 22.95 -31.93 -1.80
C PRO A 61 24.11 -32.82 -2.31
N LYS A 62 24.34 -32.89 -3.62
CA LYS A 62 25.33 -33.77 -4.26
C LYS A 62 26.63 -33.07 -4.71
N SER A 63 26.81 -31.77 -4.43
CA SER A 63 28.02 -31.04 -4.87
C SER A 63 29.10 -30.84 -3.81
N VAL A 64 28.94 -31.37 -2.59
CA VAL A 64 29.96 -31.28 -1.51
C VAL A 64 30.72 -32.59 -1.36
N GLU A 65 31.23 -33.12 -2.46
CA GLU A 65 32.26 -34.16 -2.41
C GLU A 65 33.03 -34.16 -3.73
N ILE A 66 34.00 -33.26 -3.88
CA ILE A 66 35.21 -33.40 -4.72
C ILE A 66 36.09 -32.20 -4.39
N ALA A 67 37.20 -32.45 -3.68
CA ALA A 67 38.50 -31.78 -3.78
C ALA A 67 39.28 -31.89 -2.45
N ARG A 68 39.58 -33.13 -2.04
CA ARG A 68 40.74 -33.44 -1.21
C ARG A 68 41.61 -34.46 -1.94
N THR A 69 42.22 -34.05 -3.05
CA THR A 69 43.45 -34.68 -3.56
C THR A 69 44.17 -33.62 -4.40
N GLY A 70 45.39 -33.30 -4.00
CA GLY A 70 46.17 -32.20 -4.56
C GLY A 70 46.68 -32.45 -5.98
N SER A 71 47.12 -31.36 -6.61
CA SER A 71 48.42 -31.25 -7.28
C SER A 71 48.57 -29.86 -7.89
N ARG A 72 49.67 -29.18 -7.53
CA ARG A 72 50.40 -28.19 -8.35
C ARG A 72 50.63 -28.76 -9.77
N PRO A 73 50.76 -27.95 -10.85
CA PRO A 73 51.82 -26.93 -10.94
C PRO A 73 51.55 -25.67 -11.83
N ASN A 74 52.47 -24.70 -11.67
CA ASN A 74 53.13 -23.83 -12.66
C ASN A 74 52.36 -22.94 -13.66
N ASN A 75 52.52 -21.62 -13.42
CA ASN A 75 53.24 -20.62 -14.26
C ASN A 75 53.00 -20.52 -15.78
N GLY A 76 52.64 -19.29 -16.20
CA GLY A 76 52.73 -18.75 -17.57
C GLY A 76 51.40 -18.13 -18.00
N CYS A 77 51.13 -16.81 -17.97
CA CYS A 77 51.85 -15.62 -18.45
C CYS A 77 52.01 -15.56 -19.98
N SER A 78 50.99 -15.01 -20.67
CA SER A 78 51.08 -14.23 -21.93
C SER A 78 49.64 -14.01 -22.46
N SER A 79 49.10 -12.79 -22.35
CA SER A 79 49.08 -11.75 -23.40
C SER A 79 48.02 -12.03 -24.47
N LEU A 80 46.98 -11.20 -24.53
CA LEU A 80 46.80 -10.16 -25.55
C LEU A 80 46.38 -10.70 -26.91
N SER A 81 45.23 -10.18 -27.34
CA SER A 81 44.90 -9.83 -28.72
C SER A 81 45.45 -10.75 -29.80
N ASP A 82 44.57 -11.50 -30.46
CA ASP A 82 44.45 -11.23 -31.89
C ASP A 82 43.27 -11.92 -32.57
N ARG A 83 42.65 -11.11 -33.42
CA ARG A 83 42.20 -11.43 -34.77
C ARG A 83 41.03 -12.40 -35.01
N ALA A 84 40.09 -11.77 -35.71
CA ALA A 84 39.68 -12.11 -37.07
C ALA A 84 38.30 -12.75 -37.19
N VAL A 85 37.34 -11.85 -37.43
CA VAL A 85 36.59 -11.78 -38.69
C VAL A 85 36.76 -13.03 -39.57
N LYS A 86 35.72 -13.86 -39.60
CA LYS A 86 35.41 -14.68 -40.76
C LYS A 86 33.93 -14.53 -41.10
N VAL A 87 33.73 -13.70 -42.12
CA VAL A 87 32.53 -13.66 -42.96
C VAL A 87 32.64 -14.83 -43.95
N ALA A 88 31.58 -15.64 -44.03
CA ALA A 88 31.10 -16.44 -45.18
C ALA A 88 30.14 -17.49 -44.59
N GLN A 89 28.82 -17.39 -44.75
CA GLN A 89 28.03 -17.55 -45.97
C GLN A 89 28.05 -19.00 -46.50
N GLU A 90 27.02 -19.76 -46.12
CA GLU A 90 26.42 -20.96 -46.77
C GLU A 90 25.15 -21.23 -45.93
N VAL A 91 23.91 -20.95 -46.34
CA VAL A 91 23.13 -21.49 -47.48
C VAL A 91 23.28 -22.99 -47.62
N THR A 92 22.53 -23.75 -46.83
CA THR A 92 21.83 -24.95 -47.33
C THR A 92 20.87 -25.53 -46.28
N LEU A 93 19.62 -25.67 -46.72
CA LEU A 93 18.71 -26.79 -46.47
C LEU A 93 18.04 -26.93 -45.09
N LEU A 94 16.73 -26.67 -45.16
CA LEU A 94 15.69 -27.09 -44.22
C LEU A 94 15.80 -28.57 -43.84
N PRO A 95 15.30 -28.92 -42.66
CA PRO A 95 14.30 -29.97 -42.59
C PRO A 95 13.02 -29.47 -41.94
N THR A 96 11.93 -29.72 -42.64
CA THR A 96 10.56 -29.75 -42.16
C THR A 96 10.43 -30.67 -40.96
N CYS A 97 10.35 -30.12 -39.75
CA CYS A 97 9.84 -30.82 -38.58
C CYS A 97 8.36 -30.46 -38.39
N LEU A 98 7.54 -31.30 -39.02
CA LEU A 98 6.14 -31.52 -38.77
C LEU A 98 5.95 -32.00 -37.32
N LEU A 99 4.86 -31.56 -36.67
CA LEU A 99 4.20 -32.16 -35.50
C LEU A 99 4.89 -32.00 -34.13
N ASP A 100 4.47 -30.98 -33.39
CA ASP A 100 3.56 -31.15 -32.24
C ASP A 100 3.58 -29.86 -31.41
N PHE A 101 2.67 -28.93 -31.74
CA PHE A 101 2.38 -27.82 -30.84
C PHE A 101 1.61 -28.40 -29.64
N PRO A 102 2.18 -28.38 -28.41
CA PRO A 102 1.40 -28.72 -27.25
C PRO A 102 0.25 -27.71 -27.16
N SER A 103 -0.96 -28.24 -27.22
CA SER A 103 -2.20 -27.52 -26.95
C SER A 103 -1.99 -26.63 -25.72
N ILE A 104 -1.90 -25.31 -25.96
CA ILE A 104 -1.84 -24.29 -24.92
C ILE A 104 -3.21 -24.32 -24.23
N MET A 105 -3.32 -25.19 -23.24
CA MET A 105 -4.45 -25.24 -22.33
C MET A 105 -4.59 -23.85 -21.70
N PRO A 106 -5.74 -23.16 -21.84
CA PRO A 106 -5.90 -21.84 -21.24
C PRO A 106 -5.83 -21.99 -19.72
N ALA A 107 -4.79 -21.40 -19.14
CA ALA A 107 -4.49 -21.41 -17.72
C ALA A 107 -5.62 -20.76 -16.90
N LYS A 108 -6.65 -21.53 -16.56
CA LYS A 108 -7.76 -21.15 -15.67
C LYS A 108 -7.34 -20.80 -14.23
N SER A 109 -6.07 -21.02 -13.86
CA SER A 109 -5.56 -20.78 -12.50
C SER A 109 -5.16 -19.33 -12.20
N ARG A 110 -4.93 -18.47 -13.22
CA ARG A 110 -4.51 -17.07 -12.99
C ARG A 110 -5.66 -16.17 -12.50
N ILE A 111 -6.87 -16.38 -13.03
CA ILE A 111 -8.03 -15.50 -12.79
C ILE A 111 -8.48 -15.47 -11.31
N ARG A 112 -8.27 -16.55 -10.55
CA ARG A 112 -8.65 -16.60 -9.12
C ARG A 112 -7.75 -15.77 -8.23
N LYS A 113 -6.45 -15.63 -8.58
CA LYS A 113 -5.49 -14.88 -7.79
C LYS A 113 -5.74 -13.37 -7.91
N ASP A 114 -6.13 -12.90 -9.10
CA ASP A 114 -6.35 -11.47 -9.38
C ASP A 114 -7.57 -10.89 -8.64
N ARG A 115 -8.67 -11.65 -8.57
CA ARG A 115 -9.88 -11.21 -7.83
C ARG A 115 -9.62 -11.04 -6.34
N SER A 116 -8.83 -11.93 -5.74
CA SER A 116 -8.47 -11.85 -4.32
C SER A 116 -7.64 -10.60 -4.01
N ASN A 117 -6.75 -10.22 -4.93
CA ASN A 117 -5.90 -9.03 -4.80
C ASN A 117 -6.72 -7.73 -4.92
N ILE A 118 -7.68 -7.67 -5.85
CA ILE A 118 -8.57 -6.50 -6.00
C ILE A 118 -9.41 -6.28 -4.74
N GLN A 119 -10.02 -7.34 -4.19
CA GLN A 119 -10.81 -7.21 -2.96
C GLN A 119 -9.96 -6.80 -1.76
N GLN A 120 -8.76 -7.35 -1.63
CA GLN A 120 -7.82 -6.98 -0.59
C GLN A 120 -7.40 -5.51 -0.72
N THR A 121 -7.12 -5.05 -1.94
CA THR A 121 -6.76 -3.65 -2.22
C THR A 121 -7.92 -2.71 -1.88
N LYS A 122 -9.16 -3.07 -2.23
CA LYS A 122 -10.36 -2.29 -1.87
C LYS A 122 -10.48 -2.14 -0.35
N ARG A 123 -10.37 -3.24 0.40
CA ARG A 123 -10.42 -3.23 1.87
C ARG A 123 -9.33 -2.35 2.46
N ARG A 124 -8.09 -2.47 1.99
CA ARG A 124 -6.96 -1.65 2.45
C ARG A 124 -7.21 -0.16 2.22
N ARG A 125 -7.62 0.22 1.00
CA ARG A 125 -7.91 1.62 0.67
C ARG A 125 -9.05 2.20 1.52
N MET A 126 -10.08 1.41 1.78
CA MET A 126 -11.19 1.82 2.64
C MET A 126 -10.71 2.09 4.08
N VAL A 127 -9.89 1.19 4.65
CA VAL A 127 -9.29 1.40 5.98
C VAL A 127 -8.42 2.65 6.02
N THR A 128 -7.54 2.84 5.01
CA THR A 128 -6.70 4.05 4.94
C THR A 128 -7.53 5.32 4.80
N LEU A 129 -8.61 5.31 4.01
CA LEU A 129 -9.49 6.46 3.86
C LEU A 129 -10.12 6.87 5.19
N PHE A 130 -10.66 5.91 5.95
CA PHE A 130 -11.22 6.19 7.27
C PHE A 130 -10.16 6.64 8.27
N SER A 131 -8.99 6.01 8.28
CA SER A 131 -7.85 6.44 9.09
C SER A 131 -7.48 7.90 8.82
N LYS A 132 -7.44 8.31 7.56
CA LYS A 132 -7.16 9.69 7.17
C LYS A 132 -8.24 10.67 7.61
N GLY A 133 -9.50 10.24 7.63
CA GLY A 133 -10.59 11.03 8.19
C GLY A 133 -10.43 11.28 9.68
N VAL A 134 -10.04 10.26 10.44
CA VAL A 134 -9.75 10.39 11.88
C VAL A 134 -8.53 11.28 12.10
N GLU A 135 -7.43 11.03 11.39
CA GLU A 135 -6.23 11.89 11.46
C GLU A 135 -6.56 13.35 11.17
N TYR A 136 -7.42 13.63 10.19
CA TYR A 136 -7.83 15.00 9.88
C TYR A 136 -8.69 15.61 10.99
N SER A 137 -9.58 14.83 11.58
CA SER A 137 -10.38 15.27 12.74
C SER A 137 -9.47 15.64 13.91
N ASP A 138 -8.50 14.78 14.24
CA ASP A 138 -7.55 15.01 15.34
C ASP A 138 -6.62 16.20 15.08
N LEU A 139 -6.19 16.42 13.83
CA LEU A 139 -5.26 17.50 13.47
C LEU A 139 -5.93 18.87 13.40
N CYS A 140 -7.19 18.93 13.00
CA CYS A 140 -7.90 20.18 12.73
C CYS A 140 -9.04 20.46 13.72
N ASP A 141 -9.20 19.64 14.77
CA ASP A 141 -10.37 19.63 15.65
C ASP A 141 -11.69 19.69 14.86
N ALA A 142 -11.72 18.98 13.73
CA ALA A 142 -12.81 19.06 12.77
C ALA A 142 -13.78 17.89 12.95
N ASP A 143 -15.08 18.19 12.89
CA ASP A 143 -16.11 17.15 12.84
C ASP A 143 -16.18 16.57 11.42
N VAL A 144 -15.82 15.29 11.27
CA VAL A 144 -15.78 14.56 10.01
C VAL A 144 -16.89 13.51 9.97
N PHE A 145 -17.69 13.57 8.90
CA PHE A 145 -18.63 12.52 8.50
C PHE A 145 -18.25 11.99 7.12
N MET A 146 -18.09 10.67 7.03
CA MET A 146 -17.88 9.99 5.76
C MET A 146 -18.81 8.81 5.65
N ALA A 147 -19.52 8.72 4.52
CA ALA A 147 -20.35 7.57 4.17
C ALA A 147 -19.90 7.01 2.82
N VAL A 148 -19.58 5.73 2.79
CA VAL A 148 -19.13 5.02 1.58
C VAL A 148 -20.04 3.82 1.34
N TYR A 149 -20.69 3.77 0.19
CA TYR A 149 -21.54 2.64 -0.21
C TYR A 149 -20.79 1.71 -1.16
N VAL A 150 -20.46 0.50 -0.69
CA VAL A 150 -19.70 -0.48 -1.47
C VAL A 150 -20.27 -1.87 -1.22
N ASN A 151 -20.45 -2.66 -2.28
CA ASN A 151 -20.95 -4.04 -2.23
C ASN A 151 -22.28 -4.20 -1.44
N GLY A 152 -23.22 -3.25 -1.62
CA GLY A 152 -24.54 -3.32 -0.99
C GLY A 152 -24.56 -2.93 0.49
N LYS A 153 -23.48 -2.34 1.02
CA LYS A 153 -23.38 -1.95 2.43
C LYS A 153 -22.81 -0.54 2.56
N TYR A 154 -23.33 0.18 3.56
CA TYR A 154 -22.78 1.46 3.98
C TYR A 154 -21.66 1.24 5.02
N HIS A 155 -20.56 1.94 4.81
CA HIS A 155 -19.49 2.12 5.79
C HIS A 155 -19.52 3.59 6.20
N ILE A 156 -19.75 3.85 7.48
CA ILE A 156 -19.95 5.20 8.01
C ILE A 156 -18.92 5.46 9.10
N LEU A 157 -18.26 6.62 9.03
CA LEU A 157 -17.45 7.18 10.10
C LEU A 157 -18.08 8.51 10.54
N ILE A 158 -18.21 8.66 11.85
CA ILE A 158 -18.67 9.88 12.52
C ILE A 158 -17.66 10.14 13.62
N THR A 159 -17.01 11.30 13.58
CA THR A 159 -16.05 11.72 14.61
C THR A 159 -16.65 12.72 15.60
N ASP A 160 -17.79 13.31 15.27
CA ASP A 160 -18.51 14.23 16.15
C ASP A 160 -18.90 13.54 17.48
N SER A 161 -18.40 14.12 18.57
CA SER A 161 -18.70 13.71 19.95
C SER A 161 -20.18 13.83 20.32
N LYS A 162 -20.93 14.71 19.66
CA LYS A 162 -22.35 14.97 19.92
C LYS A 162 -23.26 14.05 19.11
N GLY A 163 -22.70 13.29 18.16
CA GLY A 163 -23.42 12.33 17.32
C GLY A 163 -24.55 12.96 16.50
N ARG A 164 -24.51 14.27 16.25
CA ARG A 164 -25.63 15.01 15.68
C ARG A 164 -25.22 15.58 14.33
N TRP A 165 -25.16 14.70 13.33
CA TRP A 165 -24.96 15.13 11.96
C TRP A 165 -26.22 15.79 11.39
N LEU A 166 -26.06 16.93 10.72
CA LEU A 166 -27.17 17.64 10.08
C LEU A 166 -27.71 16.85 8.90
N SER A 167 -29.03 16.87 8.70
CA SER A 167 -29.64 16.38 7.46
C SER A 167 -29.16 17.22 6.27
N ALA A 168 -29.28 16.70 5.05
CA ALA A 168 -28.90 17.44 3.84
C ALA A 168 -29.62 18.81 3.75
N GLU A 169 -30.91 18.85 4.11
CA GLU A 169 -31.72 20.08 4.14
C GLU A 169 -31.25 21.07 5.21
N GLN A 170 -30.82 20.56 6.37
CA GLN A 170 -30.26 21.39 7.44
C GLN A 170 -28.90 21.95 7.04
N LEU A 171 -28.09 21.17 6.33
CA LEU A 171 -26.77 21.59 5.85
C LEU A 171 -26.89 22.71 4.81
N GLU A 172 -27.90 22.68 3.93
CA GLU A 172 -28.14 23.74 2.95
C GLU A 172 -28.50 25.10 3.58
N LYS A 173 -29.12 25.09 4.76
CA LYS A 173 -29.50 26.30 5.50
C LYS A 173 -28.40 26.78 6.45
N HIS A 174 -27.31 26.03 6.58
CA HIS A 174 -26.23 26.33 7.50
C HIS A 174 -25.41 27.54 7.01
N TYR A 175 -24.98 28.39 7.95
CA TYR A 175 -24.05 29.48 7.68
C TYR A 175 -22.71 29.22 8.39
N PRO A 176 -21.56 29.31 7.71
CA PRO A 176 -21.40 29.70 6.29
C PRO A 176 -21.96 28.63 5.32
N PRO A 177 -22.32 29.03 4.08
CA PRO A 177 -22.84 28.10 3.09
C PRO A 177 -21.86 26.93 2.86
N PRO A 178 -22.34 25.68 2.78
CA PRO A 178 -21.48 24.53 2.60
C PRO A 178 -20.78 24.55 1.24
N ILE A 179 -19.47 24.30 1.22
CA ILE A 179 -18.70 24.18 -0.01
C ILE A 179 -18.95 22.80 -0.62
N ARG A 180 -19.50 22.77 -1.83
CA ARG A 180 -19.67 21.52 -2.60
C ARG A 180 -18.48 21.33 -3.52
N LYS A 181 -17.90 20.12 -3.49
CA LYS A 181 -16.81 19.72 -4.37
C LYS A 181 -17.23 18.51 -5.19
N ASN A 182 -16.94 18.56 -6.48
CA ASN A 182 -17.20 17.46 -7.39
C ASN A 182 -16.01 16.50 -7.40
N PRO A 183 -16.19 15.23 -7.80
CA PRO A 183 -15.09 14.27 -7.93
C PRO A 183 -13.92 14.76 -8.78
N GLU A 184 -14.21 15.59 -9.78
CA GLU A 184 -13.25 16.21 -10.69
C GLU A 184 -12.28 17.14 -9.96
N ASP A 185 -12.73 17.83 -8.91
CA ASP A 185 -11.90 18.74 -8.11
C ASP A 185 -10.78 18.02 -7.35
N TYR A 186 -10.94 16.71 -7.13
CA TYR A 186 -9.97 15.87 -6.42
C TYR A 186 -9.11 15.02 -7.36
N ARG A 187 -9.40 15.03 -8.67
CA ARG A 187 -8.53 14.34 -9.63
C ARG A 187 -7.23 15.13 -9.74
N ALA A 188 -6.10 14.44 -9.64
CA ALA A 188 -4.83 15.05 -9.98
C ALA A 188 -4.96 15.66 -11.39
N PRO A 189 -4.48 16.91 -11.61
CA PRO A 189 -4.50 17.50 -12.93
C PRO A 189 -3.86 16.50 -13.89
N GLN A 190 -4.61 16.09 -14.91
CA GLN A 190 -4.04 15.26 -15.96
C GLN A 190 -2.84 16.06 -16.45
N ARG A 191 -1.64 15.49 -16.31
CA ARG A 191 -0.48 15.99 -17.03
C ARG A 191 -0.82 15.76 -18.49
N GLU A 192 -1.52 16.70 -19.10
CA GLU A 192 -1.65 16.78 -20.55
C GLU A 192 -0.21 16.81 -21.03
N GLY A 193 0.22 15.66 -21.54
CA GLY A 193 1.61 15.47 -21.90
C GLY A 193 1.97 16.55 -22.89
N ASN A 194 3.01 17.32 -22.58
CA ASN A 194 3.74 18.18 -23.52
C ASN A 194 4.40 17.36 -24.65
N ASN A 195 3.69 16.36 -25.20
CA ASN A 195 4.11 15.53 -26.32
C ASN A 195 4.12 16.35 -27.62
N ASN A 196 3.49 17.54 -27.62
CA ASN A 196 3.50 18.47 -28.76
C ASN A 196 4.80 19.29 -28.86
N LEU A 197 5.58 19.41 -27.78
CA LEU A 197 6.85 20.15 -27.80
C LEU A 197 8.01 19.33 -28.40
N ARG A 198 7.99 18.00 -28.26
CA ARG A 198 8.99 17.14 -28.92
C ARG A 198 8.79 17.03 -30.43
N LYS A 199 7.54 17.00 -30.92
CA LYS A 199 7.26 16.94 -32.36
C LYS A 199 7.60 18.22 -33.12
N SER A 200 7.59 19.37 -32.45
CA SER A 200 7.94 20.66 -33.07
C SER A 200 9.45 20.87 -33.17
N ILE A 201 10.26 20.29 -32.28
CA ILE A 201 11.72 20.35 -32.38
C ILE A 201 12.24 19.43 -33.50
N GLU A 202 11.70 18.22 -33.65
CA GLU A 202 12.11 17.28 -34.72
C GLU A 202 11.73 17.74 -36.14
N ALA A 203 10.76 18.65 -36.27
CA ALA A 203 10.38 19.23 -37.55
C ALA A 203 11.31 20.37 -38.02
N THR A 204 12.16 20.89 -37.13
CA THR A 204 13.03 22.05 -37.43
C THR A 204 14.46 21.63 -37.81
N GLU A 205 14.85 20.37 -37.59
CA GLU A 205 16.19 19.85 -37.94
C GLU A 205 16.27 19.16 -39.32
N LYS A 206 15.19 19.20 -40.12
CA LYS A 206 15.15 18.58 -41.46
C LYS A 206 14.88 19.56 -42.62
N GLY A 207 15.04 20.86 -42.39
CA GLY A 207 14.92 21.91 -43.40
C GLY A 207 16.27 22.44 -43.84
#